data_AF-A0A8S0GWP1-F1
#
_entry.id   AF-A0A8S0GWP1-F1
#
_cell.length_a   1.000
_cell.length_b   1.000
_cell.length_c   1.000
_cell.angle_alpha   90.00
_cell.angle_beta   90.00
_cell.angle_gamma   90.00
#
_symmetry.space_group_name_H-M   'P 1'
#
loop_
_entity.id
_entity.type
_entity.pdbx_description
1 polymer ?
#
loop_
_entity_poly.entity_id
_entity_poly.type
_entity_poly.pdbx_seq_one_letter_code
_entity_poly.pdbx_strand_id
1 'polypeptide(L)' 'MRLNGKPLQAGANYRLVMNGFLADGGDRFSLFKSGLNRSDLGVSDLEAMLHYLKDMDQQGKPVGSSTSAGRIQRSL' A
#
# COMPACT_ATOMS: atom_id res chain seq x y z
N MET A 1 -13.57 -9.56 -3.87
CA MET A 1 -12.19 -9.03 -3.82
C MET A 1 -11.20 -10.20 -3.92
N ARG A 2 -10.09 -10.04 -4.65
CA ARG A 2 -9.04 -11.07 -4.83
C ARG A 2 -7.66 -10.47 -4.59
N LEU A 3 -6.73 -11.25 -4.06
CA LEU A 3 -5.32 -10.93 -3.91
C LEU A 3 -4.50 -11.96 -4.69
N ASN A 4 -3.69 -11.52 -5.66
CA ASN A 4 -2.91 -12.39 -6.56
C ASN A 4 -3.78 -13.49 -7.22
N GLY A 5 -4.97 -13.11 -7.70
CA GLY A 5 -5.92 -14.03 -8.33
C GLY A 5 -6.71 -14.93 -7.36
N LYS A 6 -6.32 -15.02 -6.08
CA LYS A 6 -7.00 -15.85 -5.08
C LYS A 6 -8.03 -15.04 -4.29
N PRO A 7 -9.20 -15.61 -3.92
CA PRO A 7 -10.14 -14.94 -3.05
C PRO A 7 -9.51 -14.67 -1.68
N LEU A 8 -9.87 -13.54 -1.07
CA LEU A 8 -9.52 -13.29 0.33
C LEU A 8 -10.29 -14.25 1.23
N GLN A 9 -9.61 -14.75 2.26
CA GLN A 9 -10.15 -15.70 3.22
C GLN A 9 -10.42 -14.97 4.53
N ALA A 10 -11.63 -15.11 5.06
CA ALA A 10 -11.96 -14.62 6.38
C ALA A 10 -11.09 -15.35 7.43
N GLY A 11 -10.50 -14.59 8.36
CA GLY A 11 -9.63 -15.14 9.41
C GLY A 11 -8.16 -15.38 9.00
N ALA A 12 -7.80 -15.18 7.73
CA ALA A 12 -6.40 -15.24 7.32
C ALA A 12 -5.64 -13.95 7.67
N ASN A 13 -4.34 -14.08 7.94
CA ASN A 13 -3.45 -12.95 8.18
C ASN A 13 -2.89 -12.42 6.86
N TYR A 14 -2.96 -11.11 6.66
CA TYR A 14 -2.41 -10.41 5.49
C TYR A 14 -1.41 -9.35 5.94
N ARG A 15 -0.29 -9.24 5.21
CA ARG A 15 0.66 -8.14 5.40
C ARG A 15 0.23 -6.94 4.58
N LEU A 16 0.15 -5.79 5.24
CA LEU A 16 -0.22 -4.52 4.64
C LEU A 16 0.95 -3.54 4.80
N VAL A 17 1.08 -2.62 3.86
CA VAL A 17 1.95 -1.44 3.94
C VAL A 17 1.06 -0.21 3.76
N MET A 18 1.19 0.76 4.64
CA MET A 18 0.42 2.01 4.64
C MET A 18 1.21 3.12 5.34
N ASN A 19 0.79 4.38 5.18
CA ASN A 19 1.38 5.49 5.93
C ASN A 19 0.99 5.44 7.43
N GLY A 20 1.72 6.19 8.26
CA GLY A 20 1.50 6.24 9.70
C GLY A 20 0.11 6.77 10.09
N PHE A 21 -0.40 7.78 9.38
CA PHE A 21 -1.73 8.35 9.65
C PHE A 21 -2.84 7.29 9.60
N LEU A 22 -2.85 6.43 8.57
CA LEU A 22 -3.81 5.33 8.48
C LEU A 22 -3.53 4.25 9.52
N ALA A 23 -2.26 3.90 9.75
CA ALA A 23 -1.87 2.89 10.74
C ALA A 23 -2.34 3.26 12.17
N ASP A 24 -2.40 4.55 12.48
CA ASP A 24 -2.86 5.07 13.76
C ASP A 24 -4.37 5.35 13.82
N GLY A 25 -5.10 5.02 12.76
CA GLY A 25 -6.56 5.07 12.71
C GLY A 25 -7.14 6.38 12.17
N GLY A 26 -6.35 7.17 11.45
CA GLY A 26 -6.82 8.32 10.67
C GLY A 26 -7.97 7.96 9.73
N ASP A 27 -8.75 8.95 9.31
CA ASP A 27 -9.93 8.79 8.44
C ASP A 27 -10.93 7.71 8.89
N ARG A 28 -11.03 7.50 10.22
CA ARG A 28 -11.90 6.50 10.86
C ARG A 28 -11.51 5.05 10.59
N PHE A 29 -10.28 4.77 10.14
CA PHE A 29 -9.75 3.41 9.98
C PHE A 29 -9.21 2.82 11.29
N SER A 30 -9.98 2.91 12.38
CA SER A 30 -9.56 2.50 13.73
C SER A 30 -9.12 1.04 13.84
N LEU A 31 -9.60 0.16 12.95
CA LEU A 31 -9.22 -1.24 12.88
C LEU A 31 -7.70 -1.44 12.68
N PHE A 32 -7.01 -0.55 11.96
CA PHE A 32 -5.59 -0.70 11.69
C PHE A 32 -4.70 -0.58 12.93
N LYS A 33 -5.19 0.07 14.00
CA LYS A 33 -4.49 0.12 15.29
C LYS A 33 -4.30 -1.27 15.91
N SER A 34 -5.19 -2.21 15.58
CA SER A 34 -5.19 -3.59 16.05
C SER A 34 -4.41 -4.57 15.15
N GLY A 35 -3.60 -4.05 14.21
CA GLY A 35 -2.77 -4.89 13.35
C GLY A 35 -1.78 -5.75 14.16
N LEU A 36 -1.55 -6.98 13.69
CA LEU A 36 -0.56 -7.89 14.26
C LEU A 36 0.84 -7.51 13.77
N ASN A 37 1.86 -7.65 14.63
CA ASN A 37 3.27 -7.44 14.28
C ASN A 37 3.54 -6.09 13.58
N ARG A 38 2.97 -5.00 14.12
CA ARG A 38 3.19 -3.65 13.60
C ARG A 38 4.69 -3.31 13.63
N SER A 39 5.22 -2.83 12.51
CA SER A 39 6.60 -2.38 12.37
C SER A 39 6.58 -1.02 11.69
N ASP A 40 7.24 -0.04 12.32
CA ASP A 40 7.61 1.20 11.65
C ASP A 40 8.83 0.93 10.77
N LEU A 41 8.83 1.48 9.55
CA LEU A 41 9.96 1.37 8.62
C LEU A 41 10.98 2.49 8.83
N GLY A 42 10.66 3.51 9.63
CA GLY A 42 11.55 4.64 9.93
C GLY A 42 11.77 5.59 8.75
N VAL A 43 10.87 5.55 7.76
CA VAL A 43 10.94 6.33 6.51
C VAL A 43 9.60 6.98 6.26
N SER A 44 9.60 8.27 5.92
CA SER A 44 8.37 8.98 5.53
C SER A 44 7.83 8.47 4.20
N ASP A 45 6.52 8.62 3.97
CA ASP A 45 5.90 8.25 2.69
C ASP A 45 6.48 9.05 1.51
N LEU A 46 6.81 10.33 1.72
CA LEU A 46 7.51 11.15 0.74
C LEU A 46 8.90 10.61 0.41
N GLU A 47 9.71 10.28 1.41
CA GLU A 47 11.04 9.70 1.19
C GLU A 47 10.96 8.36 0.47
N ALA A 48 10.05 7.47 0.89
CA ALA A 48 9.83 6.19 0.21
C ALA A 48 9.46 6.39 -1.26
N MET A 49 8.59 7.36 -1.57
CA MET A 49 8.23 7.71 -2.93
C MET A 49 9.44 8.24 -3.72
N LEU A 50 10.19 9.19 -3.16
CA LEU A 50 11.36 9.76 -3.82
C LEU A 50 12.44 8.72 -4.10
N HIS A 51 12.68 7.80 -3.16
CA HIS A 51 13.59 6.66 -3.34
C HIS A 51 13.12 5.78 -4.51
N TYR A 52 11.85 5.39 -4.53
CA TYR A 52 11.30 4.57 -5.60
C TYR A 52 11.44 5.24 -6.98
N LEU A 53 11.14 6.54 -7.09
CA LEU A 53 11.28 7.27 -8.35
C LEU A 53 12.74 7.28 -8.85
N LYS A 54 13.69 7.55 -7.95
CA LYS A 54 15.12 7.55 -8.27
C LYS A 54 15.60 6.16 -8.70
N ASP A 55 15.23 5.12 -7.97
CA ASP A 55 15.64 3.75 -8.28
C ASP A 55 15.11 3.29 -9.63
N MET A 56 13.86 3.63 -9.95
CA MET A 56 13.24 3.29 -11.23
C MET A 56 13.87 4.04 -12.41
N ASP A 57 14.20 5.32 -12.22
CA ASP A 57 14.91 6.12 -13.22
C ASP A 57 16.33 5.57 -13.49
N GLN A 58 17.08 5.24 -12.44
CA GLN A 58 18.41 4.61 -12.54
C GLN A 58 18.37 3.25 -13.24
N GLN A 59 17.26 2.53 -13.15
CA GLN A 59 17.02 1.28 -13.87
C GLN A 59 16.57 1.49 -15.33
N GLY A 60 16.51 2.73 -15.83
CA GLY A 60 16.04 3.06 -17.17
C GLY A 60 14.53 2.86 -17.35
N LYS A 61 13.76 2.85 -16.26
CA LYS A 61 12.31 2.61 -16.25
C LYS A 61 11.57 3.73 -15.50
N PRO A 62 11.69 5.00 -15.92
CA PRO A 62 11.01 6.10 -15.24
C PRO A 62 9.50 5.85 -15.18
N VAL A 63 8.90 6.12 -14.01
CA VAL A 63 7.47 5.91 -13.74
C VAL A 63 6.70 7.23 -13.86
N GLY A 64 5.38 7.17 -14.02
CA GLY A 64 4.51 8.36 -14.05
C GLY A 64 3.82 8.65 -15.39
N SER A 65 4.12 7.89 -16.45
CA SER A 65 3.48 8.00 -17.77
C SER A 65 2.44 6.92 -18.07
N SER A 66 2.14 6.06 -17.09
CA SER A 66 1.25 4.91 -17.28
C SER A 66 -0.23 5.28 -17.27
N THR A 67 -1.01 4.64 -18.14
CA THR A 67 -2.47 4.61 -18.03
C THR A 67 -2.91 3.86 -16.76
N SER A 68 -4.13 4.15 -16.28
CA SER A 68 -4.67 3.50 -15.09
C SER A 68 -4.71 1.98 -15.24
N ALA A 69 -4.16 1.26 -14.28
CA ALA A 69 -4.17 -0.20 -14.23
C ALA A 69 -5.50 -0.80 -13.75
N GLY A 70 -6.56 0.01 -13.58
CA GLY A 70 -7.89 -0.48 -13.20
C GLY A 70 -7.96 -1.17 -11.83
N ARG A 71 -7.07 -0.80 -10.90
CA ARG A 71 -6.93 -1.47 -9.58
C ARG A 71 -8.15 -1.33 -8.67
N ILE A 72 -8.96 -0.28 -8.87
CA ILE A 72 -10.21 -0.04 -8.15
C ILE A 72 -11.34 -0.05 -9.18
N GLN A 73 -12.21 -1.04 -9.08
CA GLN A 73 -13.40 -1.16 -9.91
C GLN A 73 -14.62 -1.00 -9.00
N ARG A 74 -15.50 -0.07 -9.32
CA ARG A 74 -16.80 0.06 -8.65
C ARG A 74 -17.81 -0.76 -9.44
N SER A 75 -18.39 -1.77 -8.79
CA SER A 75 -19.61 -2.40 -9.28
C SER A 75 -20.79 -1.47 -8.93
N LEU A 76 -21.55 -1.07 -9.95
CA LEU A 76 -22.84 -0.38 -9.81
C LEU A 76 -23.89 -1.32 -9.22
#